data_AF-A0A426VWF3-F1
#
_entry.id   AF-A0A426VWF3-F1
#
_cell.length_a   1.000
_cell.length_b   1.000
_cell.length_c   1.000
_cell.angle_alpha   90.00
_cell.angle_beta   90.00
_cell.angle_gamma   90.00
#
_symmetry.space_group_name_H-M   'P 1'
#
loop_
_entity.id
_entity.type
_entity.pdbx_description
1 polymer ?
#
loop_
_entity_poly.entity_id
_entity_poly.type
_entity_poly.pdbx_seq_one_letter_code
_entity_poly.pdbx_strand_id
1 'polypeptide(L)' 'MTKMKNRLKHKIALFTVYFVLFIALTAMIDYYAYDMINPWIFIVLSFAGAAWATMVHLKSREKGKVDELAKDIEEIV' A
#
# COMPACT_ATOMS: atom_id res chain seq x y z
N MET A 1 24.75 -9.31 -3.80
CA MET A 1 24.00 -8.10 -4.19
C MET A 1 22.52 -8.38 -4.52
N THR A 2 22.15 -9.57 -5.00
CA THR A 2 20.77 -9.99 -5.35
C THR A 2 19.78 -10.03 -4.18
N LYS A 3 20.18 -10.52 -2.99
CA LYS A 3 19.29 -10.60 -1.80
C LYS A 3 18.79 -9.25 -1.27
N MET A 4 19.52 -8.15 -1.46
CA MET A 4 19.04 -6.81 -1.06
C MET A 4 18.06 -6.24 -2.08
N LYS A 5 18.32 -6.48 -3.37
CA LYS A 5 17.47 -6.01 -4.46
C LYS A 5 16.06 -6.60 -4.34
N ASN A 6 15.95 -7.90 -4.07
CA ASN A 6 14.65 -8.56 -3.86
C ASN A 6 13.93 -8.06 -2.59
N ARG A 7 14.67 -7.74 -1.52
CA ARG A 7 14.07 -7.17 -0.30
C ARG A 7 13.53 -5.76 -0.49
N LEU A 8 14.18 -4.95 -1.32
CA LEU A 8 13.69 -3.61 -1.63
C LEU A 8 12.46 -3.67 -2.54
N LYS A 9 12.50 -4.52 -3.58
CA LYS A 9 11.36 -4.78 -4.47
C LYS A 9 10.11 -5.18 -3.68
N HIS A 10 10.24 -6.16 -2.79
CA HIS A 10 9.13 -6.62 -1.96
C HIS A 10 8.53 -5.52 -1.07
N LYS A 11 9.36 -4.68 -0.46
CA LYS A 11 8.88 -3.54 0.33
C LYS A 11 8.10 -2.53 -0.51
N ILE A 12 8.58 -2.25 -1.72
CA ILE A 12 7.90 -1.34 -2.65
C ILE A 12 6.57 -1.95 -3.08
N ALA A 13 6.55 -3.24 -3.44
CA ALA A 13 5.33 -3.93 -3.82
C ALA A 13 4.29 -3.97 -2.69
N LEU A 14 4.69 -4.33 -1.46
CA LEU A 14 3.83 -4.25 -0.26
C LEU A 14 3.27 -2.85 -0.06
N PHE A 15 4.12 -1.82 -0.16
CA PHE A 15 3.69 -0.43 -0.06
C PHE A 15 2.65 -0.10 -1.14
N THR A 16 2.87 -0.52 -2.38
CA THR A 16 1.94 -0.30 -3.49
C THR A 16 0.59 -0.97 -3.23
N VAL A 17 0.56 -2.22 -2.76
CA VAL A 17 -0.71 -2.90 -2.41
C VAL A 17 -1.47 -2.09 -1.36
N TYR A 18 -0.81 -1.69 -0.28
CA TYR A 18 -1.45 -0.89 0.76
C TYR A 18 -1.89 0.48 0.25
N PHE A 19 -1.07 1.16 -0.55
CA PHE A 19 -1.40 2.47 -1.08
C PHE A 19 -2.62 2.43 -1.98
N VAL A 20 -2.72 1.45 -2.89
CA VAL A 20 -3.90 1.26 -3.73
C VAL A 20 -5.13 0.94 -2.89
N LEU A 21 -5.01 0.08 -1.88
CA LEU A 21 -6.10 -0.23 -0.95
C LEU A 21 -6.60 1.02 -0.22
N PHE A 22 -5.68 1.83 0.31
CA PHE A 22 -6.05 3.07 0.99
C PHE A 22 -6.69 4.06 0.02
N ILE A 23 -6.13 4.28 -1.17
CA ILE A 23 -6.74 5.16 -2.18
C ILE A 23 -8.16 4.70 -2.53
N ALA A 24 -8.37 3.40 -2.76
CA ALA A 24 -9.67 2.85 -3.09
C ALA A 24 -10.69 3.03 -1.96
N LEU A 25 -10.30 2.72 -0.72
CA LEU A 25 -11.16 2.94 0.46
C LEU A 25 -11.51 4.41 0.64
N THR A 26 -10.53 5.28 0.42
CA THR A 26 -10.69 6.70 0.67
C THR A 26 -11.54 7.35 -0.42
N ALA A 27 -11.36 6.95 -1.69
CA ALA A 27 -12.22 7.35 -2.79
C ALA A 27 -13.67 6.87 -2.59
N MET A 28 -13.86 5.66 -2.06
CA MET A 28 -15.19 5.18 -1.68
C MET A 28 -15.81 6.06 -0.59
N ILE A 29 -15.06 6.41 0.46
CA ILE A 29 -15.53 7.31 1.52
C ILE A 29 -15.92 8.68 0.96
N ASP A 30 -15.08 9.27 0.09
CA ASP A 30 -15.35 10.58 -0.51
C ASP A 30 -16.62 10.59 -1.36
N TYR A 31 -16.81 9.54 -2.16
CA TYR A 31 -18.01 9.37 -2.97
C TYR A 31 -19.28 9.38 -2.11
N TYR A 32 -19.27 8.70 -0.95
CA TYR A 32 -20.39 8.74 0.00
C TYR A 32 -20.49 10.07 0.77
N ALA A 33 -19.41 10.84 0.83
CA ALA A 33 -19.38 12.18 1.40
C ALA A 33 -19.71 13.28 0.38
N TYR A 34 -20.21 12.95 -0.82
CA TYR A 34 -20.53 13.90 -1.89
C TYR A 34 -19.33 14.75 -2.36
N ASP A 35 -18.14 14.13 -2.48
CA ASP A 35 -16.91 14.75 -2.98
C ASP A 35 -16.50 16.01 -2.17
N MET A 36 -16.86 16.04 -0.89
CA MET A 36 -16.63 17.19 -0.01
C MET A 36 -15.16 17.34 0.42
N ILE A 37 -14.35 16.29 0.27
CA ILE A 37 -12.98 16.28 0.81
C ILE A 37 -11.97 16.56 -0.30
N ASN A 38 -10.94 17.34 0.03
CA ASN A 38 -9.90 17.70 -0.91
C ASN A 38 -9.08 16.46 -1.36
N PRO A 39 -8.97 16.17 -2.67
CA PRO A 39 -8.21 15.05 -3.21
C PRO A 39 -6.76 14.96 -2.73
N TRP A 40 -6.10 16.10 -2.53
CA TRP A 40 -4.72 16.15 -2.04
C TRP A 40 -4.58 15.61 -0.62
N ILE A 41 -5.56 15.88 0.24
CA ILE A 41 -5.57 15.38 1.62
C ILE A 41 -5.67 13.85 1.59
N PHE A 42 -6.49 13.28 0.71
CA PHE A 42 -6.59 11.83 0.58
C PHE A 42 -5.34 11.15 0.09
N ILE A 43 -4.66 11.73 -0.89
CA ILE A 43 -3.41 11.17 -1.40
C ILE A 43 -2.37 11.15 -0.28
N VAL A 44 -2.24 12.25 0.47
CA VAL A 44 -1.28 12.35 1.58
C VAL A 44 -1.62 11.38 2.72
N LEU A 45 -2.89 11.30 3.13
CA LEU A 45 -3.32 10.37 4.18
C LEU A 45 -3.18 8.91 3.75
N SER A 46 -3.51 8.58 2.50
CA SER A 46 -3.35 7.24 1.96
C SER A 46 -1.88 6.86 1.88
N PHE A 47 -1.01 7.79 1.49
CA PHE A 47 0.43 7.57 1.47
C PHE A 47 0.98 7.31 2.88
N ALA A 48 0.61 8.15 3.85
CA ALA A 48 1.03 8.00 5.24
C ALA A 48 0.51 6.68 5.86
N GLY A 49 -0.76 6.35 5.61
CA GLY A 49 -1.39 5.10 6.04
C GLY A 49 -0.71 3.88 5.42
N ALA A 50 -0.42 3.92 4.13
CA ALA A 50 0.28 2.82 3.44
C ALA A 50 1.70 2.63 3.95
N ALA A 51 2.44 3.71 4.17
CA ALA A 51 3.78 3.64 4.76
C ALA A 51 3.73 2.99 6.15
N TRP A 52 2.77 3.41 6.98
CA TRP A 52 2.61 2.86 8.32
C TRP A 52 2.20 1.39 8.30
N ALA A 53 1.19 1.02 7.51
CA ALA A 53 0.74 -0.36 7.35
C ALA A 53 1.88 -1.27 6.85
N THR A 54 2.68 -0.80 5.90
CA THR A 54 3.86 -1.53 5.40
C THR A 54 4.88 -1.76 6.50
N MET A 55 5.18 -0.75 7.32
CA MET A 55 6.10 -0.90 8.46
C MET A 55 5.59 -1.92 9.49
N VAL A 56 4.29 -1.85 9.82
CA VAL A 56 3.65 -2.80 10.75
C VAL A 56 3.67 -4.21 10.18
N HIS A 57 3.34 -4.38 8.91
CA HIS A 57 3.34 -5.68 8.22
C HIS A 57 4.73 -6.32 8.25
N LEU A 58 5.77 -5.56 7.87
CA LEU A 58 7.16 -6.03 7.90
C LEU A 58 7.63 -6.41 9.31
N LYS A 59 7.09 -5.77 10.35
CA LYS A 59 7.38 -6.09 11.75
C LYS A 59 6.63 -7.34 12.22
N SER A 60 5.38 -7.54 11.77
CA SER A 60 4.56 -8.70 12.11
C SER A 60 5.16 -10.02 11.61
N ARG A 61 5.83 -10.00 10.43
CA ARG A 61 6.35 -11.20 9.74
C ARG A 61 5.30 -12.26 9.41
N GLU A 62 4.02 -11.96 9.61
CA GLU A 62 2.91 -12.78 9.19
C GLU A 62 2.82 -12.77 7.68
N LYS A 63 2.75 -13.95 7.07
CA LYS A 63 2.48 -14.08 5.64
C LYS A 63 0.98 -14.14 5.42
N GLY A 64 0.47 -13.28 4.55
CA GLY A 64 -0.95 -13.25 4.21
C GLY A 64 -1.20 -12.96 2.73
N LYS A 65 -2.48 -12.74 2.40
CA LYS A 65 -2.92 -12.39 1.04
C LYS A 65 -2.24 -11.13 0.49
N VAL A 66 -1.83 -10.22 1.38
CA VAL A 66 -1.11 -9.00 0.99
C VAL A 66 0.28 -9.34 0.45
N ASP A 67 0.97 -10.36 0.99
CA ASP A 67 2.25 -10.83 0.46
C ASP A 67 2.10 -11.53 -0.90
N GLU A 68 0.99 -12.26 -1.10
CA GLU A 68 0.67 -12.88 -2.39
C GLU A 68 0.48 -11.81 -3.46
N LEU A 69 -0.36 -10.80 -3.17
CA LEU A 69 -0.56 -9.66 -4.05
C LEU A 69 0.75 -8.87 -4.30
N ALA A 70 1.58 -8.70 -3.27
CA ALA A 70 2.86 -8.03 -3.42
C ALA A 70 3.81 -8.81 -4.36
N LYS A 71 3.81 -10.16 -4.28
CA LYS A 71 4.60 -10.97 -5.23
C LYS A 71 4.09 -10.85 -6.66
N ASP A 72 2.78 -10.84 -6.86
CA ASP A 72 2.21 -10.65 -8.20
C ASP A 72 2.64 -9.29 -8.78
N ILE A 73 2.70 -8.24 -7.94
CA ILE A 73 3.23 -6.92 -8.35
C ILE A 73 4.75 -6.98 -8.63
N GLU A 74 5.53 -7.73 -7.85
CA GLU A 74 6.96 -7.92 -8.12
C GLU A 74 7.24 -8.61 -9.46
N GLU A 75 6.33 -9.46 -9.95
CA GLU A 75 6.47 -10.11 -11.26
C GLU A 75 6.22 -9.14 -12.43
N ILE A 76 5.51 -8.05 -12.17
CA ILE A 76 5.21 -6.99 -13.14
C ILE A 76 6.34 -5.93 -13.20
N VAL A 77 7.13 -5.76 -12.13
CA VAL A 77 8.15 -4.71 -11.94
C VAL A 77 9.59 -5.26 -11.88
#